data_AF-A0A2V1CVN3-F1
#
_entry.id   AF-A0A2V1CVN3-F1
#
_cell.length_a   1.000
_cell.length_b   1.000
_cell.length_c   1.000
_cell.angle_alpha   90.00
_cell.angle_beta   90.00
_cell.angle_gamma   90.00
#
_symmetry.space_group_name_H-M   'P 1'
#
loop_
_entity.id
_entity.type
_entity.pdbx_description
1 polymer ?
#
loop_
_entity_poly.entity_id
_entity_poly.type
_entity_poly.pdbx_seq_one_letter_code
_entity_poly.pdbx_strand_id
1 'polypeptide(L)'
;MSDRGLIREHPDLLRQTFDLHLGRPRDFIDESPRMNRGQNLPHSAMKDALIIGLHVKGDPKQLGKSNDVCQVGLSIFDTRHLTSATISNPQHQSLLVTHDYFVGSEKHFNRNSWRFCFGASSHGKQTTLDSLQQEIQEAVLNRDLILVVHGESGGSDGRPELLKAANIDLHPLYVIDTQKAAEGIFPLESPWSLERMLELLKCPFDPGMLLDAGNLPNVTLRTALLLAAVDAKNAPHKSIRDQVFVSTLERIGRDFVPLEEYREREKKQEKARYDRAQNRIQRRDARLEEAEERARKWLPANEADLGAQREAEEIMDKAFDEKTARTLAGWWMTKSGSWKMINVDDP
;
A
#
# COMPACT_ATOMS: atom_id res chain seq x y z
N MET A 1 -42.06 0.87 3.04
CA MET A 1 -40.88 1.63 3.52
C MET A 1 -40.59 1.09 4.90
N SER A 2 -39.53 0.29 5.02
CA SER A 2 -39.13 -0.34 6.28
C SER A 2 -38.21 0.62 7.01
N ASP A 3 -38.65 1.13 8.15
CA ASP A 3 -37.82 1.82 9.12
C ASP A 3 -36.79 0.82 9.67
N ARG A 4 -35.71 0.62 8.91
CA ARG A 4 -34.45 0.14 9.47
C ARG A 4 -33.91 1.31 10.27
N GLY A 5 -34.23 1.34 11.57
CA GLY A 5 -33.62 2.27 12.51
C GLY A 5 -32.11 2.25 12.29
N LEU A 6 -31.57 3.39 11.82
CA LEU A 6 -30.14 3.58 11.61
C LEU A 6 -29.44 3.26 12.92
N ILE A 7 -28.79 2.11 12.97
CA ILE A 7 -28.10 1.70 14.17
C ILE A 7 -26.85 2.57 14.28
N ARG A 8 -26.84 3.44 15.29
CA ARG A 8 -25.72 4.32 15.68
C ARG A 8 -24.58 3.53 16.35
N GLU A 9 -24.33 2.31 15.86
CA GLU A 9 -23.50 1.29 16.49
C GLU A 9 -22.04 1.78 16.66
N HIS A 10 -21.45 2.45 15.66
CA HIS A 10 -20.04 2.82 15.73
C HIS A 10 -19.71 3.96 16.72
N PRO A 11 -20.45 5.09 16.75
CA PRO A 11 -20.26 6.08 17.80
C PRO A 11 -20.53 5.50 19.20
N ASP A 12 -21.55 4.65 19.34
CA ASP A 12 -21.86 4.01 20.62
C ASP A 12 -20.74 3.05 21.06
N LEU A 13 -20.11 2.32 20.14
CA LEU A 13 -18.91 1.50 20.41
C LEU A 13 -17.70 2.34 20.83
N LEU A 14 -17.46 3.49 20.18
CA LEU A 14 -16.41 4.42 20.61
C LEU A 14 -16.68 4.92 22.04
N ARG A 15 -17.93 5.31 22.33
CA ARG A 15 -18.33 5.74 23.67
C ARG A 15 -18.12 4.64 24.72
N GLN A 16 -18.57 3.43 24.42
CA GLN A 16 -18.42 2.28 25.33
C GLN A 16 -16.97 1.90 25.55
N THR A 17 -16.15 1.95 24.49
CA THR A 17 -14.72 1.64 24.57
C THR A 17 -13.99 2.59 25.52
N PHE A 18 -14.28 3.89 25.41
CA PHE A 18 -13.61 4.95 26.17
C PHE A 18 -14.32 5.39 27.45
N ASP A 19 -15.38 4.70 27.87
CA ASP A 19 -16.17 5.05 29.06
C ASP A 19 -16.78 6.46 29.01
N LEU A 20 -17.16 6.92 27.81
CA LEU A 20 -17.72 8.26 27.60
C LEU A 20 -19.22 8.24 27.96
N HIS A 21 -19.51 8.34 29.25
CA HIS A 21 -20.87 8.37 29.76
C HIS A 21 -21.49 9.76 29.58
N LEU A 22 -22.26 9.93 28.51
CA LEU A 22 -22.89 11.19 28.11
C LEU A 22 -24.09 11.60 29.00
N GLY A 23 -24.00 11.42 30.32
CA GLY A 23 -25.09 11.67 31.27
C GLY A 23 -26.23 10.64 31.24
N ARG A 24 -26.09 9.55 30.49
CA ARG A 24 -27.04 8.42 30.57
C ARG A 24 -26.77 7.61 31.84
N PRO A 25 -27.80 7.22 32.61
CA PRO A 25 -27.65 6.26 33.70
C PRO A 25 -26.99 4.98 33.18
N ARG A 26 -26.04 4.43 33.94
CA ARG A 26 -25.31 3.20 33.56
C ARG A 26 -26.26 2.04 33.23
N ASP A 27 -27.40 1.99 33.92
CA ASP A 27 -28.41 0.95 33.80
C ASP A 27 -29.03 0.88 32.38
N PHE A 28 -29.01 2.00 31.63
CA PHE A 28 -29.53 2.07 30.26
C PHE A 28 -28.64 1.38 29.22
N ILE A 29 -27.37 1.15 29.54
CA ILE A 29 -26.43 0.45 28.66
C ILE A 29 -26.60 -1.07 28.82
N ASP A 30 -27.20 -1.52 29.93
CA ASP A 30 -27.24 -2.94 30.27
C ASP A 30 -28.24 -3.76 29.43
N GLU A 31 -29.21 -3.10 28.81
CA GLU A 31 -30.26 -3.74 27.99
C GLU A 31 -29.86 -3.95 26.51
N SER A 32 -28.72 -3.40 26.07
CA SER A 32 -28.25 -3.67 24.70
C SER A 32 -27.82 -5.13 24.55
N PRO A 33 -28.23 -5.81 23.46
CA PRO A 33 -28.05 -7.25 23.30
C PRO A 33 -26.59 -7.64 23.48
N ARG A 34 -26.36 -8.55 24.44
CA ARG A 34 -25.12 -9.22 24.89
C ARG A 34 -23.91 -9.16 23.93
N MET A 35 -23.40 -7.97 23.66
CA MET A 35 -22.10 -7.82 23.01
C MET A 35 -21.04 -8.32 23.99
N ASN A 36 -20.09 -9.15 23.54
CA ASN A 36 -19.00 -9.65 24.38
C ASN A 36 -18.24 -8.46 24.96
N ARG A 37 -18.47 -8.17 26.25
CA ARG A 37 -18.11 -6.86 26.81
C ARG A 37 -16.62 -6.66 27.03
N GLY A 38 -15.76 -7.63 26.73
CA GLY A 38 -14.34 -7.58 27.10
C GLY A 38 -14.14 -7.34 28.60
N GLN A 39 -12.89 -7.27 29.04
CA GLN A 39 -12.59 -6.82 30.40
C GLN A 39 -12.52 -5.28 30.47
N ASN A 40 -12.86 -4.71 31.62
CA ASN A 40 -12.61 -3.30 31.89
C ASN A 40 -11.25 -3.13 32.59
N LEU A 41 -10.62 -1.97 32.42
CA LEU A 41 -9.42 -1.62 33.19
C LEU A 41 -9.75 -1.56 34.69
N PRO A 42 -8.82 -1.94 35.60
CA PRO A 42 -9.03 -1.82 37.04
C PRO A 42 -9.45 -0.40 37.44
N HIS A 43 -10.54 -0.30 38.21
CA HIS A 43 -11.09 0.97 38.70
C HIS A 43 -11.59 1.94 37.60
N SER A 44 -11.82 1.45 36.39
CA SER A 44 -12.40 2.22 35.28
C SER A 44 -13.53 1.42 34.62
N ALA A 45 -14.46 2.09 33.93
CA ALA A 45 -15.39 1.41 33.04
C ALA A 45 -14.91 1.39 31.57
N MET A 46 -13.71 1.94 31.32
CA MET A 46 -13.01 1.82 30.04
C MET A 46 -12.59 0.38 29.78
N LYS A 47 -12.70 -0.05 28.53
CA LYS A 47 -12.28 -1.40 28.11
C LYS A 47 -10.77 -1.55 28.20
N ASP A 48 -10.33 -2.66 28.78
CA ASP A 48 -8.94 -3.11 28.70
C ASP A 48 -8.74 -3.83 27.37
N ALA A 49 -8.39 -3.06 26.33
CA ALA A 49 -8.31 -3.56 24.98
C ALA A 49 -7.14 -2.91 24.22
N LEU A 50 -6.68 -3.60 23.19
CA LEU A 50 -5.86 -3.01 22.14
C LEU A 50 -6.77 -2.51 21.03
N ILE A 51 -6.69 -1.22 20.74
CA ILE A 51 -7.36 -0.63 19.59
C ILE A 51 -6.35 -0.60 18.45
N ILE A 52 -6.62 -1.37 17.40
CA ILE A 52 -5.69 -1.55 16.29
C ILE A 52 -6.27 -0.98 15.01
N GLY A 53 -5.48 -0.19 14.28
CA GLY A 53 -5.70 0.06 12.86
C GLY A 53 -4.90 -0.95 12.06
N LEU A 54 -5.46 -1.48 10.97
CA LEU A 54 -4.76 -2.37 10.07
C LEU A 54 -5.08 -2.00 8.62
N HIS A 55 -4.06 -1.96 7.77
CA HIS A 55 -4.23 -1.78 6.34
C HIS A 55 -3.25 -2.67 5.57
N VAL A 56 -3.73 -3.27 4.49
CA VAL A 56 -2.97 -4.18 3.65
C VAL A 56 -3.02 -3.68 2.22
N LYS A 57 -1.86 -3.63 1.56
CA LYS A 57 -1.72 -3.26 0.15
C LYS A 57 -0.96 -4.34 -0.61
N GLY A 58 -1.46 -4.69 -1.79
CA GLY A 58 -0.92 -5.75 -2.63
C GLY A 58 -1.77 -7.02 -2.58
N ASP A 59 -1.49 -7.95 -3.49
CA ASP A 59 -2.21 -9.22 -3.62
C ASP A 59 -1.33 -10.36 -3.10
N PRO A 60 -1.73 -11.07 -2.03
CA PRO A 60 -0.95 -12.20 -1.50
C PRO A 60 -0.83 -13.35 -2.51
N LYS A 61 -1.78 -13.55 -3.42
CA LYS A 61 -1.74 -14.62 -4.43
C LYS A 61 -0.65 -14.39 -5.47
N GLN A 62 -0.11 -13.18 -5.50
CA GLN A 62 0.99 -12.78 -6.37
C GLN A 62 2.35 -12.93 -5.69
N LEU A 63 2.40 -13.15 -4.37
CA LEU A 63 3.65 -13.41 -3.66
C LEU A 63 4.36 -14.63 -4.27
N GLY A 64 5.62 -14.44 -4.68
CA GLY A 64 6.43 -15.45 -5.37
C GLY A 64 6.49 -15.32 -6.89
N LYS A 65 5.63 -14.49 -7.50
CA LYS A 65 5.80 -14.04 -8.90
C LYS A 65 6.80 -12.88 -8.94
N SER A 66 7.51 -12.73 -10.06
CA SER A 66 8.64 -11.80 -10.16
C SER A 66 8.19 -10.34 -9.93
N ASN A 67 8.56 -9.80 -8.76
CA ASN A 67 8.37 -8.41 -8.29
C ASN A 67 7.10 -8.08 -7.49
N ASP A 68 6.24 -9.05 -7.18
CA ASP A 68 5.04 -8.76 -6.40
C ASP A 68 5.34 -8.70 -4.90
N VAL A 69 4.77 -7.70 -4.23
CA VAL A 69 5.05 -7.36 -2.84
C VAL A 69 3.76 -6.97 -2.15
N CYS A 70 3.64 -7.38 -0.90
CA CYS A 70 2.58 -6.96 -0.01
C CYS A 70 3.14 -6.10 1.12
N GLN A 71 2.44 -5.03 1.45
CA GLN A 71 2.78 -4.12 2.54
C GLN A 71 1.63 -4.16 3.57
N VAL A 72 1.98 -4.26 4.84
CA VAL A 72 1.02 -4.29 5.96
C VAL A 72 1.39 -3.19 6.92
N GLY A 73 0.50 -2.22 7.07
CA GLY A 73 0.57 -1.30 8.19
C GLY A 73 -0.26 -1.83 9.36
N LEU A 74 0.28 -1.70 10.57
CA LEU A 74 -0.39 -1.96 11.83
C LEU A 74 -0.16 -0.79 12.77
N SER A 75 -1.21 -0.16 13.27
CA SER A 75 -1.09 0.85 14.33
C SER A 75 -1.82 0.35 15.57
N ILE A 76 -1.17 0.42 16.73
CA ILE A 76 -1.66 -0.10 17.99
C ILE A 76 -1.80 1.04 18.98
N PHE A 77 -2.92 1.05 19.69
CA PHE A 77 -3.17 1.91 20.82
C PHE A 77 -3.67 1.07 22.00
N ASP A 78 -2.88 1.06 23.08
CA ASP A 78 -3.19 0.33 24.29
C ASP A 78 -3.91 1.23 25.30
N THR A 79 -5.16 0.88 25.65
CA THR A 79 -5.97 1.67 26.58
C THR A 79 -5.38 1.72 28.00
N ARG A 80 -4.52 0.76 28.39
CA ARG A 80 -3.81 0.78 29.68
C ARG A 80 -2.90 1.98 29.84
N HIS A 81 -2.42 2.55 28.74
CA HIS A 81 -1.55 3.73 28.79
C HIS A 81 -2.33 5.05 28.92
N LEU A 82 -3.65 5.05 28.73
CA LEU A 82 -4.47 6.27 28.88
C LEU A 82 -4.52 6.80 30.31
N THR A 83 -4.58 5.91 31.31
CA THR A 83 -4.62 6.31 32.73
C THR A 83 -3.31 6.98 33.12
N SER A 84 -2.16 6.41 32.75
CA SER A 84 -0.85 7.00 32.99
C SER A 84 -0.66 8.32 32.25
N ALA A 85 -1.11 8.41 31.00
CA ALA A 85 -1.03 9.60 30.17
C ALA A 85 -1.91 10.77 30.65
N THR A 86 -2.89 10.49 31.49
CA THR A 86 -3.76 11.49 32.10
C THR A 86 -3.14 12.09 33.36
N ILE A 87 -2.28 11.33 34.06
CA ILE A 87 -1.73 11.67 35.37
C ILE A 87 -0.30 12.22 35.28
N SER A 88 0.50 11.74 34.33
CA SER A 88 1.96 11.97 34.29
C SER A 88 2.39 12.99 33.23
N ASN A 89 3.46 13.70 33.55
CA ASN A 89 4.10 14.78 32.77
C ASN A 89 4.22 14.42 31.26
N PRO A 90 3.92 15.34 30.31
CA PRO A 90 3.74 15.06 28.89
C PRO A 90 5.04 14.84 28.10
N GLN A 91 6.05 14.18 28.68
CA GLN A 91 7.29 13.86 27.97
C GLN A 91 7.05 12.81 26.87
N HIS A 92 6.64 13.33 25.71
CA HIS A 92 6.93 12.98 24.31
C HIS A 92 6.89 11.53 23.80
N GLN A 93 6.46 10.54 24.56
CA GLN A 93 6.21 9.22 23.97
C GLN A 93 4.82 9.17 23.34
N SER A 94 4.79 9.02 22.01
CA SER A 94 3.56 8.72 21.26
C SER A 94 2.92 7.47 21.85
N LEU A 95 1.64 7.57 22.23
CA LEU A 95 0.86 6.42 22.70
C LEU A 95 0.42 5.52 21.55
N LEU A 96 0.58 5.98 20.31
CA LEU A 96 0.39 5.18 19.11
C LEU A 96 1.73 4.57 18.71
N VAL A 97 1.77 3.25 18.65
CA VAL A 97 2.88 2.49 18.08
C VAL A 97 2.46 2.03 16.70
N THR A 98 3.28 2.27 15.68
CA THR A 98 2.96 1.88 14.31
C THR A 98 4.09 1.08 13.70
N HIS A 99 3.72 -0.01 13.07
CA HIS A 99 4.60 -0.94 12.35
C HIS A 99 4.23 -0.94 10.87
N ASP A 100 5.25 -1.09 10.03
CA ASP A 100 5.13 -1.20 8.58
C ASP A 100 5.93 -2.40 8.10
N TYR A 101 5.24 -3.46 7.69
CA TYR A 101 5.83 -4.72 7.30
C TYR A 101 5.80 -4.88 5.78
N PHE A 102 6.89 -5.42 5.21
CA PHE A 102 6.99 -5.70 3.79
C PHE A 102 7.27 -7.18 3.55
N VAL A 103 6.33 -7.85 2.85
CA VAL A 103 6.45 -9.24 2.42
C VAL A 103 6.71 -9.28 0.92
N GLY A 104 7.92 -9.68 0.52
CA GLY A 104 8.35 -9.75 -0.88
C GLY A 104 9.76 -9.22 -1.09
N SER A 105 10.10 -8.78 -2.31
CA SER A 105 11.50 -8.46 -2.66
C SER A 105 12.11 -7.29 -1.84
N GLU A 106 13.36 -7.46 -1.40
CA GLU A 106 14.16 -6.42 -0.72
C GLU A 106 14.26 -5.11 -1.54
N LYS A 107 14.30 -5.21 -2.86
CA LYS A 107 14.33 -4.05 -3.77
C LYS A 107 13.10 -3.16 -3.61
N HIS A 108 11.93 -3.75 -3.37
CA HIS A 108 10.70 -3.00 -3.14
C HIS A 108 10.72 -2.33 -1.78
N PHE A 109 11.15 -3.05 -0.73
CA PHE A 109 11.35 -2.49 0.61
C PHE A 109 12.24 -1.24 0.53
N ASN A 110 13.44 -1.37 -0.04
CA ASN A 110 14.38 -0.25 -0.21
C ASN A 110 13.82 0.92 -1.01
N ARG A 111 12.85 0.67 -1.90
CA ARG A 111 12.22 1.72 -2.72
C ARG A 111 11.09 2.44 -1.99
N ASN A 112 10.43 1.83 -1.02
CA ASN A 112 9.19 2.35 -0.43
C ASN A 112 9.29 2.64 1.08
N SER A 113 10.19 1.98 1.83
CA SER A 113 10.30 2.13 3.29
C SER A 113 10.57 3.56 3.75
N TRP A 114 11.22 4.39 2.92
CA TRP A 114 11.44 5.80 3.24
C TRP A 114 10.15 6.63 3.34
N ARG A 115 9.01 6.14 2.81
CA ARG A 115 7.71 6.81 2.88
C ARG A 115 7.02 6.66 4.24
N PHE A 116 7.48 5.75 5.08
CA PHE A 116 6.93 5.55 6.41
C PHE A 116 7.31 6.71 7.35
N CYS A 117 6.33 7.19 8.13
CA CYS A 117 6.44 8.40 8.94
C CYS A 117 6.46 8.15 10.45
N PHE A 118 6.00 6.99 10.92
CA PHE A 118 5.68 6.78 12.34
C PHE A 118 6.74 5.97 13.10
N GLY A 119 8.01 6.13 12.69
CA GLY A 119 9.16 5.50 13.31
C GLY A 119 10.16 4.98 12.29
N ALA A 120 11.08 4.14 12.76
CA ALA A 120 11.84 3.28 11.85
C ALA A 120 10.88 2.19 11.35
N SER A 121 10.83 1.94 10.04
CA SER A 121 10.21 0.73 9.51
C SER A 121 10.90 -0.44 10.20
N SER A 122 10.17 -1.05 11.15
CA SER A 122 10.69 -2.16 11.93
C SER A 122 11.13 -3.20 10.91
N HIS A 123 12.40 -3.60 10.98
CA HIS A 123 13.00 -4.60 10.09
C HIS A 123 13.43 -4.04 8.73
N GLY A 124 14.68 -3.55 8.69
CA GLY A 124 15.50 -3.48 7.48
C GLY A 124 15.81 -4.85 6.85
N LYS A 125 14.87 -5.80 6.96
CA LYS A 125 14.98 -7.18 6.53
C LYS A 125 13.62 -7.60 6.01
N GLN A 126 13.61 -8.18 4.81
CA GLN A 126 12.44 -8.79 4.19
C GLN A 126 11.71 -9.72 5.18
N THR A 127 10.45 -9.43 5.46
CA THR A 127 9.58 -10.22 6.35
C THR A 127 8.97 -11.37 5.55
N THR A 128 9.05 -12.60 6.08
CA THR A 128 8.31 -13.75 5.54
C THR A 128 6.86 -13.73 6.04
N LEU A 129 5.96 -14.50 5.42
CA LEU A 129 4.59 -14.65 5.95
C LEU A 129 4.59 -15.19 7.39
N ASP A 130 5.48 -16.14 7.71
CA ASP A 130 5.61 -16.70 9.06
C ASP A 130 6.11 -15.66 10.08
N SER A 131 7.10 -14.84 9.72
CA SER A 131 7.60 -13.76 10.59
C SER A 131 6.52 -12.71 10.82
N LEU A 132 5.77 -12.34 9.77
CA LEU A 132 4.63 -11.43 9.88
C LEU A 132 3.56 -12.00 10.81
N GLN A 133 3.25 -13.30 10.70
CA GLN A 133 2.31 -13.97 11.57
C GLN A 133 2.75 -13.88 13.02
N GLN A 134 4.00 -14.26 13.30
CA GLN A 134 4.58 -14.23 14.64
C GLN A 134 4.55 -12.82 15.22
N GLU A 135 5.03 -11.82 14.48
CA GLU A 135 5.10 -10.42 14.94
C GLU A 135 3.72 -9.85 15.27
N ILE A 136 2.72 -10.09 14.40
CA ILE A 136 1.36 -9.61 14.65
C ILE A 136 0.71 -10.35 15.82
N GLN A 137 0.87 -11.68 15.92
CA GLN A 137 0.32 -12.47 17.02
C GLN A 137 0.93 -12.08 18.36
N GLU A 138 2.25 -11.89 18.42
CA GLU A 138 2.94 -11.41 19.62
C GLU A 138 2.45 -10.02 20.03
N ALA A 139 2.26 -9.11 19.07
CA ALA A 139 1.78 -7.76 19.34
C ALA A 139 0.36 -7.71 19.92
N VAL A 140 -0.49 -8.69 19.62
CA VAL A 140 -1.89 -8.74 20.08
C VAL A 140 -2.14 -9.80 21.16
N LEU A 141 -1.10 -10.51 21.60
CA LEU A 141 -1.23 -11.68 22.48
C LEU A 141 -1.89 -11.32 23.82
N ASN A 142 -2.85 -12.14 24.26
CA ASN A 142 -3.55 -12.02 25.55
C ASN A 142 -4.31 -10.71 25.74
N ARG A 143 -4.77 -10.07 24.66
CA ARG A 143 -5.54 -8.83 24.72
C ARG A 143 -6.84 -8.93 23.94
N ASP A 144 -7.87 -8.30 24.47
CA ASP A 144 -9.09 -8.02 23.72
C ASP A 144 -8.78 -7.01 22.61
N LEU A 145 -9.30 -7.24 21.41
CA LEU A 145 -8.99 -6.45 20.22
C LEU A 145 -10.20 -5.63 19.76
N ILE A 146 -9.96 -4.37 19.39
CA ILE A 146 -10.91 -3.53 18.68
C ILE A 146 -10.25 -3.12 17.37
N LEU A 147 -10.81 -3.55 16.25
CA LEU A 147 -10.28 -3.24 14.93
C LEU A 147 -10.89 -1.95 14.40
N VAL A 148 -10.06 -1.01 13.96
CA VAL A 148 -10.47 0.26 13.36
C VAL A 148 -10.13 0.25 11.88
N VAL A 149 -11.13 0.57 11.05
CA VAL A 149 -11.02 0.63 9.60
C VAL A 149 -11.60 1.94 9.05
N HIS A 150 -11.42 2.19 7.75
CA HIS A 150 -12.01 3.33 7.07
C HIS A 150 -12.69 2.90 5.76
N GLY A 151 -14.01 3.11 5.65
CA GLY A 151 -14.76 3.09 4.40
C GLY A 151 -14.85 1.73 3.70
N GLU A 152 -15.15 0.67 4.47
CA GLU A 152 -15.34 -0.72 4.04
C GLU A 152 -14.33 -1.33 3.04
N SER A 153 -13.52 -2.27 3.53
CA SER A 153 -13.23 -3.54 2.81
C SER A 153 -14.08 -4.70 3.36
N GLY A 154 -15.15 -4.35 4.09
CA GLY A 154 -15.95 -5.23 4.95
C GLY A 154 -17.10 -5.94 4.24
N GLY A 155 -16.83 -6.61 3.13
CA GLY A 155 -17.64 -7.81 2.82
C GLY A 155 -17.58 -8.75 4.04
N SER A 156 -18.58 -9.61 4.24
CA SER A 156 -18.68 -10.50 5.43
C SER A 156 -17.43 -11.34 5.72
N ASP A 157 -16.52 -11.47 4.74
CA ASP A 157 -15.26 -12.20 4.82
C ASP A 157 -14.01 -11.29 4.85
N GLY A 158 -14.19 -9.97 4.97
CA GLY A 158 -13.30 -8.82 4.72
C GLY A 158 -11.98 -8.74 5.48
N ARG A 159 -11.51 -9.88 6.01
CA ARG A 159 -10.10 -10.08 6.29
C ARG A 159 -9.34 -9.92 4.98
N PRO A 160 -8.34 -9.02 4.91
CA PRO A 160 -7.45 -8.95 3.77
C PRO A 160 -6.95 -10.36 3.45
N GLU A 161 -6.98 -10.76 2.17
CA GLU A 161 -6.55 -12.11 1.75
C GLU A 161 -5.16 -12.45 2.29
N LEU A 162 -4.32 -11.43 2.52
CA LEU A 162 -2.99 -11.59 3.10
C LEU A 162 -3.04 -12.13 4.54
N LEU A 163 -3.94 -11.64 5.39
CA LEU A 163 -4.04 -12.17 6.75
C LEU A 163 -4.40 -13.66 6.72
N LYS A 164 -5.30 -14.05 5.81
CA LYS A 164 -5.63 -15.46 5.60
C LYS A 164 -4.41 -16.24 5.10
N ALA A 165 -3.67 -15.70 4.14
CA ALA A 165 -2.46 -16.33 3.59
C ALA A 165 -1.32 -16.45 4.62
N ALA A 166 -1.19 -15.48 5.52
CA ALA A 166 -0.24 -15.48 6.63
C ALA A 166 -0.76 -16.28 7.85
N ASN A 167 -1.94 -16.91 7.76
CA ASN A 167 -2.58 -17.62 8.87
C ASN A 167 -2.72 -16.76 10.15
N ILE A 168 -3.02 -15.46 9.96
CA ILE A 168 -3.27 -14.51 11.03
C ILE A 168 -4.79 -14.47 11.26
N ASP A 169 -5.21 -15.05 12.38
CA ASP A 169 -6.58 -14.96 12.84
C ASP A 169 -6.71 -13.88 13.92
N LEU A 170 -7.20 -12.71 13.52
CA LEU A 170 -7.60 -11.68 14.47
C LEU A 170 -9.05 -11.91 14.87
N HIS A 171 -9.30 -12.00 16.18
CA HIS A 171 -10.65 -12.10 16.74
C HIS A 171 -11.03 -10.79 17.45
N PRO A 172 -11.32 -9.70 16.69
CA PRO A 172 -11.74 -8.46 17.31
C PRO A 172 -13.10 -8.63 17.99
N LEU A 173 -13.24 -8.04 19.18
CA LEU A 173 -14.54 -7.87 19.85
C LEU A 173 -15.47 -7.03 18.99
N TYR A 174 -14.92 -5.99 18.36
CA TYR A 174 -15.65 -5.01 17.57
C TYR A 174 -14.83 -4.53 16.37
N VAL A 175 -15.54 -4.16 15.31
CA VAL A 175 -14.98 -3.45 14.16
C VAL A 175 -15.60 -2.05 14.09
N ILE A 176 -14.77 -1.03 14.16
CA ILE A 176 -15.16 0.37 14.08
C ILE A 176 -14.79 0.89 12.69
N ASP A 177 -15.78 1.20 11.87
CA ASP A 177 -15.57 1.94 10.63
C ASP A 177 -15.64 3.44 10.90
N THR A 178 -14.55 4.14 10.67
CA THR A 178 -14.44 5.59 10.88
C THR A 178 -15.37 6.40 9.98
N GLN A 179 -15.67 5.92 8.77
CA GLN A 179 -16.61 6.59 7.86
C GLN A 179 -18.03 6.53 8.43
N LYS A 180 -18.48 5.35 8.85
CA LYS A 180 -19.79 5.16 9.49
C LYS A 180 -19.88 5.86 10.84
N ALA A 181 -18.78 5.87 11.61
CA ALA A 181 -18.71 6.64 12.85
C ALA A 181 -18.91 8.13 12.59
N ALA A 182 -18.30 8.68 11.55
CA ALA A 182 -18.45 10.08 11.16
C ALA A 182 -19.88 10.43 10.74
N GLU A 183 -20.58 9.55 10.00
CA GLU A 183 -22.00 9.73 9.62
C GLU A 183 -22.92 9.87 10.84
N GLY A 184 -22.60 9.21 11.96
CA GLY A 184 -23.37 9.34 13.20
C GLY A 184 -23.11 10.64 13.98
N ILE A 185 -22.01 11.34 13.67
CA ILE A 185 -21.53 12.53 14.39
C ILE A 185 -21.82 13.81 13.60
N PHE A 186 -21.65 13.74 12.28
CA PHE A 186 -21.82 14.86 11.36
C PHE A 186 -23.03 14.60 10.46
N PRO A 187 -23.85 15.62 10.13
CA PRO A 187 -24.91 15.48 9.16
C PRO A 187 -24.30 15.40 7.75
N LEU A 188 -23.97 14.19 7.30
CA LEU A 188 -23.29 13.97 6.02
C LEU A 188 -24.28 13.80 4.86
N GLU A 189 -24.08 14.54 3.77
CA GLU A 189 -24.80 14.36 2.50
C GLU A 189 -24.17 13.26 1.63
N SER A 190 -22.88 12.94 1.84
CA SER A 190 -22.14 11.93 1.10
C SER A 190 -21.07 11.26 1.98
N PRO A 191 -20.64 10.03 1.66
CA PRO A 191 -19.53 9.38 2.36
C PRO A 191 -18.27 10.23 2.25
N TRP A 192 -17.62 10.50 3.39
CA TRP A 192 -16.39 11.30 3.42
C TRP A 192 -15.16 10.44 3.15
N SER A 193 -14.22 11.00 2.38
CA SER A 193 -12.87 10.45 2.29
C SER A 193 -12.12 10.63 3.61
N LEU A 194 -11.14 9.76 3.86
CA LEU A 194 -10.25 9.91 5.01
C LEU A 194 -9.55 11.27 5.03
N GLU A 195 -9.07 11.72 3.88
CA GLU A 195 -8.44 13.04 3.71
C GLU A 195 -9.36 14.16 4.21
N ARG A 196 -10.62 14.15 3.76
CA ARG A 196 -11.60 15.16 4.17
C ARG A 196 -11.88 15.14 5.67
N MET A 197 -11.92 13.95 6.28
CA MET A 197 -12.08 13.82 7.72
C MET A 197 -10.87 14.36 8.48
N LEU A 198 -9.66 14.06 8.03
CA LEU A 198 -8.43 14.53 8.67
C LEU A 198 -8.36 16.07 8.66
N GLU A 199 -8.71 16.70 7.54
CA GLU A 199 -8.81 18.17 7.42
C GLU A 199 -9.80 18.75 8.45
N LEU A 200 -11.02 18.21 8.49
CA LEU A 200 -12.07 18.72 9.39
C LEU A 200 -11.68 18.57 10.87
N LEU A 201 -11.14 17.41 11.23
CA LEU A 201 -10.74 17.09 12.60
C LEU A 201 -9.45 17.81 13.01
N LYS A 202 -8.79 18.49 12.07
CA LYS A 202 -7.48 19.13 12.21
C LYS A 202 -6.42 18.14 12.67
N CYS A 203 -6.46 16.93 12.12
CA CYS A 203 -5.41 15.93 12.31
C CYS A 203 -4.22 16.29 11.41
N PRO A 204 -2.98 16.36 11.92
CA PRO A 204 -1.82 16.59 11.08
C PRO A 204 -1.60 15.40 10.13
N PHE A 205 -1.51 15.67 8.83
CA PHE A 205 -1.16 14.68 7.80
C PHE A 205 -0.56 15.37 6.57
N ASP A 206 0.03 14.57 5.68
CA ASP A 206 0.34 14.96 4.31
C ASP A 206 -0.40 14.03 3.34
N PRO A 207 -1.02 14.53 2.25
CA PRO A 207 -1.75 13.68 1.30
C PRO A 207 -0.92 12.52 0.76
N GLY A 208 0.39 12.71 0.56
CA GLY A 208 1.31 11.66 0.10
C GLY A 208 1.42 10.47 1.07
N MET A 209 1.17 10.70 2.37
CA MET A 209 1.18 9.65 3.40
C MET A 209 0.00 8.70 3.27
N LEU A 210 -1.15 9.17 2.77
CA LEU A 210 -2.36 8.35 2.62
C LEU A 210 -2.21 7.27 1.54
N LEU A 211 -1.20 7.39 0.68
CA LEU A 211 -0.89 6.42 -0.38
C LEU A 211 -0.02 5.25 0.13
N ASP A 212 0.51 5.35 1.34
CA ASP A 212 1.39 4.38 1.96
C ASP A 212 0.65 3.52 2.98
N ALA A 213 0.80 2.19 2.86
CA ALA A 213 0.03 1.28 3.68
C ALA A 213 0.47 1.25 5.14
N GLY A 214 1.74 1.57 5.43
CA GLY A 214 2.28 1.68 6.78
C GLY A 214 1.73 2.89 7.54
N ASN A 215 1.46 3.99 6.82
CA ASN A 215 0.97 5.22 7.43
C ASN A 215 -0.55 5.22 7.67
N LEU A 216 -1.33 4.58 6.77
CA LEU A 216 -2.79 4.65 6.78
C LEU A 216 -3.45 4.20 8.11
N PRO A 217 -2.99 3.12 8.77
CA PRO A 217 -3.54 2.69 10.05
C PRO A 217 -3.40 3.73 11.16
N ASN A 218 -2.26 4.44 11.21
CA ASN A 218 -2.03 5.45 12.22
C ASN A 218 -2.99 6.63 12.06
N VAL A 219 -3.09 7.17 10.83
CA VAL A 219 -4.02 8.29 10.55
C VAL A 219 -5.48 7.87 10.70
N THR A 220 -5.83 6.61 10.38
CA THR A 220 -7.18 6.06 10.61
C THR A 220 -7.50 5.96 12.10
N LEU A 221 -6.55 5.47 12.91
CA LEU A 221 -6.71 5.35 14.35
C LEU A 221 -6.81 6.74 15.02
N ARG A 222 -5.96 7.69 14.62
CA ARG A 222 -6.06 9.11 15.05
C ARG A 222 -7.43 9.70 14.71
N THR A 223 -7.94 9.42 13.51
CA THR A 223 -9.29 9.83 13.09
C THR A 223 -10.34 9.27 14.03
N ALA A 224 -10.31 7.98 14.36
CA ALA A 224 -11.25 7.37 15.30
C ALA A 224 -11.20 8.01 16.70
N LEU A 225 -10.01 8.31 17.23
CA LEU A 225 -9.84 8.99 18.52
C LEU A 225 -10.44 10.40 18.49
N LEU A 226 -10.24 11.13 17.39
CA LEU A 226 -10.78 12.48 17.22
C LEU A 226 -12.30 12.47 17.04
N LEU A 227 -12.85 11.48 16.32
CA LEU A 227 -14.30 11.29 16.22
C LEU A 227 -14.91 11.02 17.59
N ALA A 228 -14.32 10.12 18.39
CA ALA A 228 -14.76 9.86 19.75
C ALA A 228 -14.75 11.13 20.62
N ALA A 229 -13.71 11.96 20.47
CA ALA A 229 -13.61 13.22 21.19
C ALA A 229 -14.67 14.24 20.76
N VAL A 230 -14.92 14.41 19.46
CA VAL A 230 -15.96 15.31 18.93
C VAL A 230 -17.34 14.87 19.40
N ASP A 231 -17.61 13.57 19.31
CA ASP A 231 -18.89 13.00 19.73
C ASP A 231 -19.15 13.23 21.23
N ALA A 232 -18.16 12.94 22.08
CA ALA A 232 -18.25 13.25 23.51
C ALA A 232 -18.38 14.75 23.79
N LYS A 233 -17.79 15.62 22.95
CA LYS A 233 -17.98 17.07 23.06
C LYS A 233 -19.38 17.54 22.69
N ASN A 234 -20.10 16.81 21.85
CA ASN A 234 -21.46 17.17 21.46
C ASN A 234 -22.51 16.69 22.48
N ALA A 235 -22.09 15.92 23.48
CA ALA A 235 -22.95 15.44 24.55
C ALA A 235 -23.42 16.56 25.52
N PRO A 236 -24.68 16.51 25.99
CA PRO A 236 -25.26 17.54 26.85
C PRO A 236 -24.70 17.56 28.27
N HIS A 237 -24.23 16.43 28.79
CA HIS A 237 -23.71 16.31 30.15
C HIS A 237 -22.29 15.72 30.10
N LYS A 238 -21.33 16.45 30.65
CA LYS A 238 -19.92 16.03 30.69
C LYS A 238 -19.41 16.16 32.12
N SER A 239 -18.94 15.05 32.68
CA SER A 239 -18.18 15.11 33.91
C SER A 239 -16.80 15.74 33.68
N ILE A 240 -16.13 16.20 34.73
CA ILE A 240 -14.74 16.68 34.65
C ILE A 240 -13.82 15.58 34.10
N ARG A 241 -14.06 14.32 34.52
CA ARG A 241 -13.33 13.14 34.04
C ARG A 241 -13.46 12.99 32.52
N ASP A 242 -14.67 13.15 31.98
CA ASP A 242 -14.90 13.08 30.52
C ASP A 242 -14.13 14.17 29.78
N GLN A 243 -14.09 15.40 30.32
CA GLN A 243 -13.34 16.50 29.69
C GLN A 243 -11.84 16.23 29.62
N VAL A 244 -11.28 15.64 30.68
CA VAL A 244 -9.86 15.24 30.70
C VAL A 244 -9.60 14.13 29.67
N PHE A 245 -10.45 13.11 29.61
CA PHE A 245 -10.30 12.05 28.60
C PHE A 245 -10.44 12.57 27.18
N VAL A 246 -11.46 13.38 26.91
CA VAL A 246 -11.65 14.04 25.61
C VAL A 246 -10.40 14.83 25.21
N SER A 247 -9.83 15.60 26.13
CA SER A 247 -8.62 16.37 25.88
C SER A 247 -7.41 15.46 25.59
N THR A 248 -7.30 14.33 26.30
CA THR A 248 -6.27 13.31 26.04
C THR A 248 -6.44 12.68 24.67
N LEU A 249 -7.66 12.28 24.26
CA LEU A 249 -7.93 11.72 22.94
C LEU A 249 -7.59 12.71 21.83
N GLU A 250 -7.96 13.99 22.00
CA GLU A 250 -7.60 15.04 21.06
C GLU A 250 -6.09 15.26 20.96
N ARG A 251 -5.39 15.26 22.10
CA ARG A 251 -3.95 15.39 22.15
C ARG A 251 -3.27 14.26 21.38
N ILE A 252 -3.72 13.00 21.57
CA ILE A 252 -3.17 11.84 20.87
C ILE A 252 -3.48 11.91 19.37
N GLY A 253 -4.73 12.20 19.01
CA GLY A 253 -5.15 12.33 17.62
C GLY A 253 -4.36 13.40 16.87
N ARG A 254 -4.05 14.52 17.53
CA ARG A 254 -3.30 15.66 16.98
C ARG A 254 -1.82 15.66 17.36
N ASP A 255 -1.30 14.57 17.91
CA ASP A 255 0.10 14.48 18.33
C ASP A 255 1.04 14.72 17.13
N PHE A 256 2.30 15.03 17.41
CA PHE A 256 3.29 15.33 16.38
C PHE A 256 3.37 14.24 15.30
N VAL A 257 3.51 14.69 14.06
CA VAL A 257 3.79 13.86 12.88
C VAL A 257 4.99 14.51 12.19
N PRO A 258 6.05 13.76 11.82
CA PRO A 258 7.27 14.32 11.23
C PRO A 258 7.06 14.70 9.75
N LEU A 259 6.14 15.64 9.50
CA LEU A 259 5.72 16.06 8.16
C LEU A 259 6.84 16.74 7.39
N GLU A 260 7.65 17.56 8.05
CA GLU A 260 8.77 18.24 7.38
C GLU A 260 9.83 17.24 6.94
N GLU A 261 10.24 16.34 7.85
CA GLU A 261 11.18 15.25 7.53
C GLU A 261 10.64 14.34 6.42
N TYR A 262 9.33 14.08 6.39
CA TYR A 262 8.69 13.34 5.32
C TYR A 262 8.82 14.06 3.96
N ARG A 263 8.45 15.35 3.90
CA ARG A 263 8.52 16.17 2.68
C ARG A 263 9.95 16.34 2.19
N GLU A 264 10.91 16.51 3.08
CA GLU A 264 12.33 16.57 2.74
C GLU A 264 12.82 15.25 2.12
N ARG A 265 12.44 14.10 2.72
CA ARG A 265 12.74 12.78 2.17
C ARG A 265 12.12 12.59 0.79
N GLU A 266 10.87 13.02 0.60
CA GLU A 266 10.18 12.94 -0.69
C GLU A 266 10.89 13.77 -1.77
N LYS A 267 11.18 15.05 -1.50
CA LYS A 267 11.93 15.92 -2.41
C LYS A 267 13.30 15.34 -2.77
N LYS A 268 14.01 14.78 -1.79
CA LYS A 268 15.32 14.12 -2.02
C LYS A 268 15.18 12.90 -2.94
N GLN A 269 14.12 12.11 -2.77
CA GLN A 269 13.86 10.93 -3.59
C GLN A 269 13.42 11.30 -5.01
N GLU A 270 12.59 12.32 -5.16
CA GLU A 270 12.20 12.87 -6.46
C GLU A 270 13.42 13.38 -7.23
N LYS A 271 14.27 14.19 -6.58
CA LYS A 271 15.54 14.66 -7.16
C LYS A 271 16.44 13.49 -7.57
N ALA A 272 16.62 12.50 -6.71
CA ALA A 272 17.42 11.32 -7.04
C ALA A 272 16.86 10.52 -8.22
N ARG A 273 15.52 10.46 -8.39
CA ARG A 273 14.88 9.83 -9.55
C ARG A 273 15.13 10.64 -10.82
N TYR A 274 14.98 11.96 -10.75
CA TYR A 274 15.26 12.87 -11.85
C TYR A 274 16.71 12.75 -12.32
N ASP A 275 17.68 12.82 -11.40
CA ASP A 275 19.11 12.73 -11.71
C ASP A 275 19.45 11.37 -12.36
N ARG A 276 18.87 10.27 -11.85
CA ARG A 276 19.04 8.93 -12.46
C ARG A 276 18.44 8.85 -13.86
N ALA A 277 17.31 9.49 -14.12
CA ALA A 277 16.70 9.54 -15.44
C ALA A 277 17.56 10.34 -16.42
N GLN A 278 18.04 11.51 -16.03
CA GLN A 278 18.95 12.34 -16.82
C GLN A 278 20.25 11.60 -17.15
N ASN A 279 20.88 10.96 -16.16
CA ASN A 279 22.08 10.16 -16.38
C ASN A 279 21.86 8.98 -17.34
N ARG A 280 20.64 8.39 -17.36
CA ARG A 280 20.31 7.33 -18.33
C ARG A 280 20.18 7.87 -19.74
N ILE A 281 19.57 9.04 -19.91
CA ILE A 281 19.45 9.72 -21.20
C ILE A 281 20.85 10.06 -21.73
N GLN A 282 21.68 10.74 -20.93
CA GLN A 282 23.05 11.09 -21.31
C GLN A 282 23.89 9.86 -21.70
N ARG A 283 23.79 8.77 -20.93
CA ARG A 283 24.48 7.51 -21.26
C ARG A 283 23.98 6.86 -22.54
N ARG A 284 22.68 6.98 -22.85
CA ARG A 284 22.12 6.45 -24.09
C ARG A 284 22.61 7.28 -25.27
N ASP A 285 22.60 8.60 -25.14
CA ASP A 285 22.99 9.51 -26.21
C ASP A 285 24.50 9.37 -26.51
N ALA A 286 25.35 9.27 -25.47
CA ALA A 286 26.77 8.98 -25.64
C ALA A 286 27.05 7.62 -26.34
N ARG A 287 26.23 6.59 -26.09
CA ARG A 287 26.34 5.30 -26.78
C ARG A 287 25.93 5.38 -28.24
N LEU A 288 24.93 6.21 -28.56
CA LEU A 288 24.50 6.45 -29.93
C LEU A 288 25.59 7.19 -30.70
N GLU A 289 26.16 8.24 -30.11
CA GLU A 289 27.29 8.98 -30.68
C GLU A 289 28.50 8.06 -30.92
N GLU A 290 28.87 7.22 -29.93
CA GLU A 290 29.95 6.25 -30.09
C GLU A 290 29.65 5.21 -31.19
N ALA A 291 28.40 4.75 -31.29
CA ALA A 291 27.99 3.81 -32.35
C ALA A 291 28.05 4.46 -33.74
N GLU A 292 27.63 5.71 -33.86
CA GLU A 292 27.74 6.49 -35.10
C GLU A 292 29.20 6.72 -35.49
N GLU A 293 30.08 7.06 -34.54
CA GLU A 293 31.51 7.19 -34.79
C GLU A 293 32.14 5.86 -35.24
N ARG A 294 31.78 4.74 -34.60
CA ARG A 294 32.24 3.41 -35.00
C ARG A 294 31.74 3.06 -36.41
N ALA A 295 30.48 3.32 -36.73
CA ALA A 295 29.93 3.11 -38.07
C ALA A 295 30.67 3.97 -39.11
N ARG A 296 30.92 5.24 -38.80
CA ARG A 296 31.69 6.16 -39.66
C ARG A 296 33.13 5.70 -39.89
N LYS A 297 33.77 5.07 -38.90
CA LYS A 297 35.11 4.49 -39.04
C LYS A 297 35.12 3.17 -39.81
N TRP A 298 34.05 2.38 -39.75
CA TRP A 298 33.92 1.10 -40.45
C TRP A 298 33.59 1.26 -41.94
N LEU A 299 32.82 2.28 -42.32
CA LEU A 299 32.42 2.52 -43.72
C LEU A 299 33.61 2.66 -44.70
N PRO A 300 34.68 3.43 -44.43
CA PRO A 300 35.83 3.56 -45.34
C PRO A 300 36.70 2.29 -45.42
N ALA A 301 36.76 1.51 -44.33
CA ALA A 301 37.55 0.27 -44.31
C ALA A 301 36.91 -0.83 -45.16
N ASN A 302 35.58 -0.79 -45.32
CA ASN A 302 34.82 -1.72 -46.15
C ASN A 302 34.45 -1.18 -47.54
N GLU A 303 34.80 0.06 -47.92
CA GLU A 303 34.66 0.47 -49.33
C GLU A 303 35.61 -0.31 -50.26
N ALA A 304 36.77 -0.75 -49.76
CA ALA A 304 37.66 -1.68 -50.47
C ALA A 304 37.07 -3.10 -50.58
N ASP A 305 36.27 -3.51 -49.59
CA ASP A 305 35.64 -4.84 -49.53
C ASP A 305 34.26 -4.87 -50.23
N LEU A 306 33.55 -3.73 -50.31
CA LEU A 306 32.36 -3.51 -51.13
C LEU A 306 32.69 -3.50 -52.63
N GLY A 307 33.90 -3.06 -52.99
CA GLY A 307 34.45 -3.27 -54.34
C GLY A 307 34.60 -4.76 -54.65
N ALA A 308 35.25 -5.52 -53.76
CA ALA A 308 35.42 -6.96 -53.91
C ALA A 308 34.10 -7.76 -53.83
N GLN A 309 33.13 -7.33 -53.01
CA GLN A 309 31.78 -7.91 -52.96
C GLN A 309 30.98 -7.60 -54.21
N ARG A 310 31.03 -6.39 -54.76
CA ARG A 310 30.39 -6.07 -56.06
C ARG A 310 31.03 -6.87 -57.19
N GLU A 311 32.34 -7.03 -57.18
CA GLU A 311 33.06 -7.84 -58.18
C GLU A 311 32.70 -9.33 -58.02
N ALA A 312 32.58 -9.84 -56.80
CA ALA A 312 32.13 -11.20 -56.53
C ALA A 312 30.65 -11.44 -56.86
N GLU A 313 29.75 -10.46 -56.62
CA GLU A 313 28.36 -10.49 -57.05
C GLU A 313 28.25 -10.41 -58.57
N GLU A 314 29.05 -9.59 -59.25
CA GLU A 314 29.10 -9.54 -60.72
C GLU A 314 29.67 -10.83 -61.33
N ILE A 315 30.65 -11.47 -60.68
CA ILE A 315 31.17 -12.79 -61.04
C ILE A 315 30.11 -13.87 -60.79
N MET A 316 29.37 -13.80 -59.68
CA MET A 316 28.30 -14.75 -59.39
C MET A 316 27.10 -14.57 -60.31
N ASP A 317 26.69 -13.36 -60.68
CA ASP A 317 25.63 -13.12 -61.66
C ASP A 317 26.06 -13.58 -63.06
N LYS A 318 27.32 -13.35 -63.47
CA LYS A 318 27.86 -13.92 -64.72
C LYS A 318 27.93 -15.44 -64.70
N ALA A 319 28.33 -16.04 -63.58
CA ALA A 319 28.35 -17.50 -63.40
C ALA A 319 26.94 -18.10 -63.27
N PHE A 320 25.99 -17.35 -62.72
CA PHE A 320 24.59 -17.72 -62.62
C PHE A 320 23.94 -17.65 -64.01
N ASP A 321 24.23 -16.65 -64.84
CA ASP A 321 23.79 -16.62 -66.24
C ASP A 321 24.39 -17.77 -67.07
N GLU A 322 25.65 -18.17 -66.82
CA GLU A 322 26.27 -19.28 -67.57
C GLU A 322 25.76 -20.67 -67.13
N LYS A 323 25.48 -20.86 -65.84
CA LYS A 323 24.90 -22.10 -65.29
C LYS A 323 23.39 -22.18 -65.53
N THR A 324 22.69 -21.05 -65.48
CA THR A 324 21.26 -20.94 -65.81
C THR A 324 21.04 -21.08 -67.31
N ALA A 325 21.93 -20.59 -68.17
CA ALA A 325 21.92 -20.87 -69.60
C ALA A 325 22.13 -22.37 -69.92
N ARG A 326 23.03 -23.06 -69.20
CA ARG A 326 23.20 -24.53 -69.33
C ARG A 326 22.01 -25.33 -68.78
N THR A 327 21.33 -24.82 -67.77
CA THR A 327 20.15 -25.48 -67.18
C THR A 327 18.87 -25.23 -68.02
N LEU A 328 18.71 -24.02 -68.58
CA LEU A 328 17.61 -23.66 -69.48
C LEU A 328 17.77 -24.25 -70.90
N ALA A 329 19.00 -24.51 -71.35
CA ALA A 329 19.24 -25.28 -72.59
C ALA A 329 18.71 -26.73 -72.51
N GLY A 330 18.54 -27.28 -71.30
CA GLY A 330 17.95 -28.61 -71.07
C GLY A 330 16.43 -28.61 -70.82
N TRP A 331 15.78 -27.45 -70.75
CA TRP A 331 14.35 -27.31 -70.42
C TRP A 331 13.65 -26.42 -71.45
N TRP A 332 13.05 -27.03 -72.48
CA TRP A 332 12.12 -26.35 -73.39
C TRP A 332 10.67 -26.56 -72.93
N MET A 333 9.90 -25.46 -72.87
CA MET A 333 8.46 -25.52 -72.63
C MET A 333 7.75 -25.98 -73.91
N THR A 334 7.03 -27.10 -73.83
CA THR A 334 6.06 -27.46 -74.87
C THR A 334 4.78 -26.63 -74.67
N LYS A 335 4.03 -26.37 -75.76
CA LYS A 335 2.84 -25.50 -75.78
C LYS A 335 1.72 -25.88 -74.80
N SER A 336 1.81 -27.01 -74.10
CA SER A 336 0.87 -27.46 -73.07
C SER A 336 1.23 -27.05 -71.63
N GLY A 337 2.30 -26.27 -71.42
CA GLY A 337 2.61 -25.70 -70.11
C GLY A 337 3.18 -26.67 -69.07
N SER A 338 3.61 -27.87 -69.47
CA SER A 338 4.36 -28.78 -68.59
C SER A 338 5.84 -28.80 -68.96
N TRP A 339 6.70 -28.66 -67.96
CA TRP A 339 8.15 -28.77 -68.13
C TRP A 339 8.58 -30.25 -68.23
N LYS A 340 9.46 -30.59 -69.18
CA LYS A 340 10.13 -31.89 -69.26
C LYS A 340 11.64 -31.71 -69.33
N MET A 341 12.38 -32.49 -68.56
CA MET A 341 13.82 -32.68 -68.77
C MET A 341 14.05 -33.50 -70.03
N ILE A 342 14.94 -33.03 -70.91
CA ILE A 342 15.54 -33.87 -71.95
C ILE A 342 16.95 -34.23 -71.46
N ASN A 343 17.22 -35.53 -71.31
CA ASN A 343 18.59 -36.01 -71.12
C ASN A 343 19.35 -35.81 -72.43
N VAL A 344 20.47 -35.07 -72.39
CA VAL A 344 21.24 -34.71 -73.58
C VAL A 344 22.28 -35.79 -73.94
N ASP A 345 22.34 -36.89 -73.19
CA ASP A 345 23.33 -37.97 -73.36
C ASP A 345 22.69 -39.34 -73.66
N ASP A 346 21.82 -39.43 -74.66
CA ASP A 346 21.45 -40.71 -75.30
C ASP A 346 21.34 -40.48 -76.82
N PRO A 347 22.11 -41.21 -77.67
CA PRO A 347 22.19 -40.97 -79.12
C PRO A 347 20.91 -41.27 -79.91
#